data_AF-A0A7V7XNL8-F1
#
_entry.id   AF-A0A7V7XNL8-F1
#
_cell.length_a   1.000
_cell.length_b   1.000
_cell.length_c   1.000
_cell.angle_alpha   90.00
_cell.angle_beta   90.00
_cell.angle_gamma   90.00
#
_symmetry.space_group_name_H-M   'P 1'
#
loop_
_entity.id
_entity.type
_entity.pdbx_description
1 polymer ?
#
loop_
_entity_poly.entity_id
_entity_poly.type
_entity_poly.pdbx_seq_one_letter_code
_entity_poly.pdbx_strand_id
1 'polypeptide(L)'
;MPEVTQDMIGLAKDLCAFATGVVADDNEGLFARIGQELPLEMFRFPSGDSYNGWLVPDNWRVRCAKLYRDGVEVFDGRAHTLGVGRYSKSFSGDLDWEALAPHLVTNPDLPDAYMFHCMWQYRPWDADWALCIPHRIFRNLGSGRYRVELETEYEPGRMLVAHHHKAGRSDRMVVFNSNTCHPHMANDGFAGTAVLIRLFQWLAGQDTHYSYRLVLGPEHLGSVFYLRDLPREEVDRMVCGVFEEMPGTAGPIKATSTFLGGQMIDQAFANALRHHSRAGVLVPWRKGAGNDETVWEAPGYEVPFVELTRCEDQFAPYREYHSSLDTPELMDPSRLDEMLEVLKRVVEAIENNAVMERRFDGLVCLSNPRYDLYMERPDPTVEKHLEDDAERWGHLLDCLFRYFDGRMTLLDIALAHDLPFNRLRRYLERFEEKGLVRLVRAEVPRVPPLRVEGGA
;
A
#
# COMPACT_ATOMS: atom_id res chain seq x y z
N MET A 1 9.50 -21.21 14.63
CA MET A 1 8.95 -19.92 14.15
C MET A 1 8.05 -19.38 15.23
N PRO A 2 8.09 -18.08 15.57
CA PRO A 2 7.11 -17.53 16.49
C PRO A 2 5.70 -17.76 15.96
N GLU A 3 4.76 -17.96 16.87
CA GLU A 3 3.33 -18.13 16.57
C GLU A 3 2.84 -16.89 15.79
N VAL A 4 2.29 -17.09 14.59
CA VAL A 4 1.81 -15.97 13.76
C VAL A 4 0.60 -15.36 14.44
N THR A 5 0.79 -14.26 15.16
CA THR A 5 -0.33 -13.48 15.71
C THR A 5 -1.10 -12.83 14.56
N GLN A 6 -2.42 -12.98 14.56
CA GLN A 6 -3.30 -12.29 13.60
C GLN A 6 -3.62 -10.85 14.03
N ASP A 7 -3.08 -10.38 15.16
CA ASP A 7 -3.38 -9.04 15.68
C ASP A 7 -2.66 -7.96 14.86
N MET A 8 -3.35 -7.44 13.84
CA MET A 8 -2.89 -6.30 13.03
C MET A 8 -3.05 -4.97 13.74
N ILE A 9 -4.11 -4.80 14.56
CA ILE A 9 -4.33 -3.56 15.30
C ILE A 9 -3.28 -3.38 16.39
N GLY A 10 -2.98 -4.42 17.15
CA GLY A 10 -1.93 -4.38 18.16
C GLY A 10 -0.58 -4.02 17.56
N LEU A 11 -0.23 -4.59 16.41
CA LEU A 11 1.00 -4.22 15.71
C LEU A 11 0.95 -2.77 15.20
N ALA A 12 -0.12 -2.35 14.52
CA ALA A 12 -0.25 -0.98 14.06
C ALA A 12 -0.16 0.04 15.21
N LYS A 13 -0.72 -0.30 16.38
CA LYS A 13 -0.61 0.49 17.61
C LYS A 13 0.82 0.58 18.12
N ASP A 14 1.56 -0.53 18.15
CA ASP A 14 2.97 -0.54 18.54
C ASP A 14 3.83 0.31 17.60
N LEU A 15 3.58 0.23 16.28
CA LEU A 15 4.30 1.01 15.27
C LEU A 15 3.93 2.51 15.32
N CYS A 16 2.67 2.83 15.61
CA CYS A 16 2.17 4.20 15.75
C CYS A 16 2.74 4.93 16.99
N ALA A 17 3.33 4.22 17.95
CA ALA A 17 3.93 4.83 19.14
C ALA A 17 5.17 5.68 18.86
N PHE A 18 5.73 5.65 17.65
CA PHE A 18 6.96 6.36 17.26
C PHE A 18 6.67 7.68 16.54
N ALA A 19 7.45 8.73 16.83
CA ALA A 19 7.36 10.04 16.20
C ALA A 19 8.16 10.11 14.88
N THR A 20 7.85 9.22 13.93
CA THR A 20 8.64 8.99 12.71
C THR A 20 8.56 10.10 11.67
N GLY A 21 9.55 10.15 10.78
CA GLY A 21 9.63 11.11 9.67
C GLY A 21 10.53 10.57 8.57
N VAL A 22 10.84 11.39 7.56
CA VAL A 22 11.85 11.01 6.55
C VAL A 22 13.20 10.72 7.22
N VAL A 23 13.62 11.64 8.09
CA VAL A 23 14.75 11.48 9.01
C VAL A 23 14.26 11.90 10.39
N ALA A 24 14.29 10.97 11.34
CA ALA A 24 13.86 11.21 12.72
C ALA A 24 14.56 10.25 13.69
N ASP A 25 14.73 10.68 14.95
CA ASP A 25 15.37 9.88 16.01
C ASP A 25 14.63 8.54 16.24
N ASP A 26 13.30 8.58 16.22
CA ASP A 26 12.45 7.43 16.52
C ASP A 26 12.42 6.37 15.40
N ASN A 27 12.96 6.68 14.22
CA ASN A 27 12.96 5.74 13.10
C ASN A 27 13.75 4.46 13.42
N GLU A 28 14.87 4.55 14.16
CA GLU A 28 15.62 3.35 14.57
C GLU A 28 14.79 2.46 15.50
N GLY A 29 14.04 3.06 16.43
CA GLY A 29 13.13 2.34 17.32
C GLY A 29 12.01 1.64 16.56
N LEU A 30 11.41 2.32 15.58
CA LEU A 30 10.40 1.74 14.70
C LEU A 30 10.94 0.50 13.96
N PHE A 31 12.09 0.63 13.27
CA PHE A 31 12.64 -0.50 12.52
C PHE A 31 13.13 -1.63 13.43
N ALA A 32 13.58 -1.33 14.65
CA ALA A 32 13.86 -2.36 15.66
C ALA A 32 12.60 -3.11 16.07
N ARG A 33 11.44 -2.43 16.22
CA ARG A 33 10.15 -3.07 16.51
C ARG A 33 9.66 -3.92 15.34
N ILE A 34 9.78 -3.44 14.10
CA ILE A 34 9.46 -4.24 12.90
C ILE A 34 10.38 -5.47 12.80
N GLY A 35 11.67 -5.30 13.12
CA GLY A 35 12.67 -6.36 13.12
C GLY A 35 12.36 -7.54 14.06
N GLN A 36 11.45 -7.36 15.02
CA GLN A 36 10.95 -8.45 15.87
C GLN A 36 9.91 -9.33 15.15
N GLU A 37 9.25 -8.81 14.11
CA GLU A 37 8.25 -9.52 13.31
C GLU A 37 8.86 -10.23 12.11
N LEU A 38 9.85 -9.61 11.46
CA LEU A 38 10.51 -10.08 10.23
C LEU A 38 11.99 -9.68 10.22
N PRO A 39 12.91 -10.51 9.68
CA PRO A 39 14.30 -10.13 9.52
C PRO A 39 14.45 -9.06 8.43
N LEU A 40 15.11 -7.95 8.78
CA LEU A 40 15.28 -6.79 7.91
C LEU A 40 16.74 -6.61 7.50
N GLU A 41 16.97 -6.30 6.23
CA GLU A 41 18.21 -5.67 5.78
C GLU A 41 17.99 -4.16 5.66
N MET A 42 18.90 -3.39 6.26
CA MET A 42 18.77 -1.95 6.49
C MET A 42 19.68 -1.15 5.57
N PHE A 43 19.10 -0.21 4.84
CA PHE A 43 19.77 0.79 4.01
C PHE A 43 19.72 2.15 4.70
N ARG A 44 20.80 2.92 4.57
CA ARG A 44 20.97 4.20 5.26
C ARG A 44 21.48 5.25 4.29
N PHE A 45 20.72 6.31 4.13
CA PHE A 45 21.07 7.43 3.25
C PHE A 45 21.37 8.66 4.10
N PRO A 46 22.58 9.25 4.03
CA PRO A 46 22.93 10.39 4.87
C PRO A 46 22.19 11.65 4.43
N SER A 47 21.92 12.56 5.36
CA SER A 47 21.43 13.91 5.03
C SER A 47 22.36 14.60 4.03
N GLY A 48 21.78 15.34 3.09
CA GLY A 48 22.50 15.97 1.98
C GLY A 48 22.69 15.07 0.76
N ASP A 49 22.42 13.76 0.86
CA ASP A 49 22.40 12.88 -0.31
C ASP A 49 21.29 13.33 -1.28
N SER A 50 21.57 13.32 -2.58
CA SER A 50 20.67 13.89 -3.58
C SER A 50 20.60 13.05 -4.85
N TYR A 51 19.42 13.03 -5.48
CA TYR A 51 19.19 12.32 -6.73
C TYR A 51 18.00 12.88 -7.49
N ASN A 52 18.18 13.24 -8.77
CA ASN A 52 17.11 13.81 -9.61
C ASN A 52 16.33 14.97 -8.96
N GLY A 53 17.02 15.81 -8.17
CA GLY A 53 16.42 16.93 -7.44
C GLY A 53 15.82 16.57 -6.07
N TRP A 54 15.65 15.29 -5.74
CA TRP A 54 15.34 14.85 -4.38
C TRP A 54 16.56 15.05 -3.47
N LEU A 55 16.30 15.40 -2.21
CA LEU A 55 17.31 15.64 -1.20
C LEU A 55 16.92 14.92 0.08
N VAL A 56 17.82 14.09 0.63
CA VAL A 56 17.65 13.54 1.98
C VAL A 56 17.82 14.68 2.98
N PRO A 57 16.78 15.03 3.75
CA PRO A 57 16.85 16.19 4.62
C PRO A 57 17.66 15.92 5.89
N ASP A 58 18.05 16.97 6.61
CA ASP A 58 18.60 16.85 7.97
C ASP A 58 17.57 16.31 8.95
N ASN A 59 17.98 15.72 10.06
CA ASN A 59 17.08 15.43 11.18
C ASN A 59 16.55 16.75 11.78
N TRP A 60 15.29 16.78 12.19
CA TRP A 60 14.61 18.00 12.65
C TRP A 60 13.94 17.80 14.01
N ARG A 61 14.15 18.73 14.93
CA ARG A 61 13.56 18.69 16.29
C ARG A 61 12.93 20.01 16.68
N VAL A 62 11.91 19.93 17.52
CA VAL A 62 11.29 21.09 18.19
C VAL A 62 11.80 21.17 19.63
N ARG A 63 12.57 22.21 19.95
CA ARG A 63 13.05 22.50 21.30
C ARG A 63 12.03 23.33 22.08
N CYS A 64 11.39 24.30 21.42
CA CYS A 64 10.34 25.14 21.99
C CYS A 64 9.30 25.49 20.92
N ALA A 65 8.02 25.57 21.28
CA ALA A 65 6.96 26.05 20.39
C ALA A 65 5.82 26.62 21.23
N LYS A 66 5.88 27.91 21.55
CA LYS A 66 4.90 28.59 22.39
C LYS A 66 4.31 29.80 21.67
N LEU A 67 3.02 30.00 21.85
CA LEU A 67 2.30 31.20 21.42
C LEU A 67 1.70 31.87 22.64
N TYR A 68 1.98 33.15 22.81
CA TYR A 68 1.43 33.97 23.89
C TYR A 68 0.58 35.10 23.32
N ARG A 69 -0.48 35.46 24.03
CA ARG A 69 -1.29 36.67 23.80
C ARG A 69 -1.30 37.49 25.08
N ASP A 70 -0.89 38.76 25.00
CA ASP A 70 -0.83 39.68 26.16
C ASP A 70 -0.10 39.07 27.38
N GLY A 71 0.95 38.28 27.14
CA GLY A 71 1.75 37.60 28.16
C GLY A 71 1.19 36.27 28.67
N VAL A 72 0.00 35.85 28.22
CA VAL A 72 -0.61 34.56 28.58
C VAL A 72 -0.35 33.53 27.50
N GLU A 73 0.13 32.34 27.86
CA GLU A 73 0.29 31.22 26.93
C GLU A 73 -1.08 30.76 26.42
N VAL A 74 -1.27 30.77 25.11
CA VAL A 74 -2.52 30.34 24.46
C VAL A 74 -2.36 29.04 23.68
N PHE A 75 -1.12 28.62 23.38
CA PHE A 75 -0.85 27.37 22.69
C PHE A 75 0.56 26.84 22.98
N ASP A 76 0.64 25.52 23.18
CA ASP A 76 1.88 24.74 23.28
C ASP A 76 1.97 23.76 22.10
N GLY A 77 2.84 24.07 21.14
CA GLY A 77 3.09 23.23 19.97
C GLY A 77 3.83 21.94 20.28
N ARG A 78 4.38 21.77 21.49
CA ARG A 78 5.01 20.52 21.93
C ARG A 78 4.02 19.56 22.60
N ALA A 79 2.77 19.97 22.79
CA ALA A 79 1.72 19.11 23.33
C ALA A 79 1.38 17.92 22.41
N HIS A 80 1.71 18.01 21.11
CA HIS A 80 1.59 16.92 20.14
C HIS A 80 2.72 17.00 19.11
N THR A 81 3.17 15.87 18.55
CA THR A 81 4.19 15.82 17.49
C THR A 81 3.81 16.55 16.20
N LEU A 82 2.51 16.81 16.03
CA LEU A 82 1.92 17.50 14.89
C LEU A 82 1.68 18.99 15.20
N GLY A 83 2.03 19.50 16.39
CA GLY A 83 1.76 20.88 16.79
C GLY A 83 2.61 21.94 16.09
N VAL A 84 3.65 21.51 15.37
CA VAL A 84 4.51 22.36 14.56
C VAL A 84 4.62 21.71 13.18
N GLY A 85 4.51 22.52 12.12
CA GLY A 85 4.70 22.00 10.77
C GLY A 85 6.08 21.38 10.62
N ARG A 86 6.16 20.16 10.07
CA ARG A 86 7.43 19.44 9.95
C ARG A 86 8.44 20.30 9.18
N TYR A 87 9.67 20.36 9.68
CA TYR A 87 10.76 21.18 9.13
C TYR A 87 10.55 22.70 9.24
N SER A 88 9.65 23.17 10.10
CA SER A 88 9.54 24.61 10.42
C SER A 88 10.87 25.19 10.88
N LYS A 89 11.20 26.40 10.43
CA LYS A 89 12.35 27.19 10.91
C LYS A 89 12.07 27.79 12.30
N SER A 90 13.14 28.14 13.02
CA SER A 90 13.03 28.88 14.27
C SER A 90 12.49 30.29 14.02
N PHE A 91 11.63 30.76 14.92
CA PHE A 91 11.11 32.12 14.92
C PHE A 91 10.93 32.62 16.35
N SER A 92 11.39 33.84 16.62
CA SER A 92 11.17 34.51 17.90
C SER A 92 10.84 35.98 17.64
N GLY A 93 9.66 36.41 18.10
CA GLY A 93 9.23 37.79 17.89
C GLY A 93 7.78 38.05 18.26
N ASP A 94 7.44 39.33 18.28
CA ASP A 94 6.07 39.82 18.44
C ASP A 94 5.43 40.11 17.07
N LEU A 95 4.22 39.59 16.85
CA LEU A 95 3.43 39.74 15.62
C LEU A 95 2.05 40.32 15.94
N ASP A 96 1.47 41.05 14.99
CA ASP A 96 0.04 41.31 14.97
C ASP A 96 -0.72 40.11 14.37
N TRP A 97 -2.05 40.19 14.35
CA TRP A 97 -2.89 39.10 13.87
C TRP A 97 -2.71 38.87 12.36
N GLU A 98 -2.62 39.95 11.59
CA GLU A 98 -2.45 39.92 10.14
C GLU A 98 -1.15 39.21 9.75
N ALA A 99 -0.07 39.40 10.50
CA ALA A 99 1.19 38.70 10.30
C ALA A 99 1.19 37.27 10.88
N LEU A 100 0.50 37.00 12.00
CA LEU A 100 0.48 35.67 12.63
C LEU A 100 -0.42 34.68 11.90
N ALA A 101 -1.63 35.09 11.52
CA ALA A 101 -2.68 34.20 11.03
C ALA A 101 -2.24 33.31 9.85
N PRO A 102 -1.43 33.78 8.88
CA PRO A 102 -0.91 32.93 7.80
C PRO A 102 -0.01 31.78 8.26
N HIS A 103 0.60 31.86 9.44
CA HIS A 103 1.46 30.82 10.03
C HIS A 103 0.68 29.82 10.90
N LEU A 104 -0.64 30.00 11.06
CA LEU A 104 -1.48 29.10 11.84
C LEU A 104 -2.23 28.14 10.91
N VAL A 105 -1.92 26.86 11.02
CA VAL A 105 -2.60 25.79 10.29
C VAL A 105 -3.66 25.18 11.19
N THR A 106 -4.90 25.07 10.70
CA THR A 106 -6.03 24.54 11.48
C THR A 106 -7.10 23.96 10.57
N ASN A 107 -8.02 23.15 11.13
CA ASN A 107 -9.14 22.57 10.39
C ASN A 107 -10.47 22.77 11.14
N PRO A 108 -11.43 23.56 10.62
CA PRO A 108 -12.73 23.77 11.27
C PRO A 108 -13.58 22.51 11.40
N ASP A 109 -13.42 21.53 10.51
CA ASP A 109 -14.21 20.29 10.50
C ASP A 109 -13.72 19.28 11.57
N LEU A 110 -12.48 19.46 12.04
CA LEU A 110 -11.84 18.68 13.10
C LEU A 110 -11.32 19.61 14.20
N PRO A 111 -12.21 20.20 15.02
CA PRO A 111 -11.85 21.33 15.86
C PRO A 111 -10.85 21.04 16.97
N ASP A 112 -10.67 19.76 17.31
CA ASP A 112 -9.73 19.28 18.33
C ASP A 112 -8.42 18.73 17.74
N ALA A 113 -8.31 18.60 16.42
CA ALA A 113 -7.17 17.95 15.79
C ALA A 113 -5.97 18.89 15.61
N TYR A 114 -4.79 18.30 15.70
CA TYR A 114 -3.56 18.86 15.15
C TYR A 114 -3.40 18.35 13.72
N MET A 115 -3.11 19.24 12.77
CA MET A 115 -3.00 18.88 11.35
C MET A 115 -1.56 18.54 10.97
N PHE A 116 -1.37 17.54 10.12
CA PHE A 116 -0.06 17.14 9.62
C PHE A 116 0.38 18.04 8.46
N HIS A 117 1.20 19.05 8.76
CA HIS A 117 1.84 19.88 7.73
C HIS A 117 3.21 19.30 7.35
N CYS A 118 3.23 18.45 6.33
CA CYS A 118 4.36 17.59 5.98
C CYS A 118 5.24 18.08 4.82
N MET A 119 4.74 19.04 4.02
CA MET A 119 5.32 19.39 2.72
C MET A 119 6.81 19.76 2.74
N TRP A 120 7.29 20.43 3.79
CA TRP A 120 8.69 20.86 3.87
C TRP A 120 9.68 19.71 4.09
N GLN A 121 9.21 18.50 4.41
CA GLN A 121 10.06 17.30 4.39
C GLN A 121 10.55 16.95 2.98
N TYR A 122 9.73 17.25 1.96
CA TYR A 122 10.00 16.94 0.55
C TYR A 122 10.63 18.12 -0.22
N ARG A 123 10.45 19.33 0.30
CA ARG A 123 10.99 20.58 -0.24
C ARG A 123 11.58 21.47 0.87
N PRO A 124 12.64 21.01 1.56
CA PRO A 124 13.19 21.71 2.72
C PRO A 124 13.75 23.10 2.39
N TRP A 125 14.13 23.37 1.14
CA TRP A 125 14.57 24.69 0.69
C TRP A 125 13.46 25.76 0.71
N ASP A 126 12.19 25.35 0.63
CA ASP A 126 11.01 26.22 0.70
C ASP A 126 10.45 26.33 2.12
N ALA A 127 11.14 25.77 3.12
CA ALA A 127 10.68 25.79 4.51
C ALA A 127 10.54 27.21 5.05
N ASP A 128 9.40 27.49 5.66
CA ASP A 128 9.17 28.64 6.53
C ASP A 128 8.86 28.11 7.94
N TRP A 129 7.99 28.73 8.71
CA TRP A 129 7.51 28.19 9.98
C TRP A 129 5.98 28.19 10.08
N ALA A 130 5.43 27.18 10.75
CA ALA A 130 4.00 27.06 10.97
C ALA A 130 3.68 26.39 12.31
N LEU A 131 2.67 26.89 13.00
CA LEU A 131 2.06 26.25 14.17
C LEU A 131 0.75 25.60 13.76
N CYS A 132 0.63 24.30 14.01
CA CYS A 132 -0.57 23.54 13.68
C CYS A 132 -1.46 23.48 14.92
N ILE A 133 -2.48 24.34 14.97
CA ILE A 133 -3.27 24.64 16.16
C ILE A 133 -4.69 24.09 16.04
N PRO A 134 -5.23 23.41 17.07
CA PRO A 134 -6.63 23.00 17.09
C PRO A 134 -7.57 24.17 16.84
N HIS A 135 -8.56 23.98 15.97
CA HIS A 135 -9.44 25.08 15.54
C HIS A 135 -10.24 25.68 16.69
N ARG A 136 -10.56 24.88 17.71
CA ARG A 136 -11.21 25.39 18.93
C ARG A 136 -10.39 26.47 19.64
N ILE A 137 -9.06 26.42 19.56
CA ILE A 137 -8.17 27.44 20.11
C ILE A 137 -8.10 28.61 19.14
N PHE A 138 -7.86 28.32 17.85
CA PHE A 138 -7.79 29.32 16.78
C PHE A 138 -8.99 30.27 16.77
N ARG A 139 -10.21 29.76 16.94
CA ARG A 139 -11.46 30.56 16.95
C ARG A 139 -11.52 31.61 18.06
N ASN A 140 -10.73 31.47 19.12
CA ASN A 140 -10.66 32.45 20.21
C ASN A 140 -9.51 33.46 20.01
N LEU A 141 -8.71 33.27 18.97
CA LEU A 141 -7.69 34.23 18.53
C LEU A 141 -8.35 35.28 17.62
N GLY A 142 -7.62 36.36 17.36
CA GLY A 142 -8.08 37.50 16.57
C GLY A 142 -7.15 38.69 16.73
N SER A 143 -7.62 39.89 16.40
CA SER A 143 -6.81 41.12 16.51
C SER A 143 -6.16 41.27 17.89
N GLY A 144 -4.87 41.59 17.90
CA GLY A 144 -4.05 41.68 19.11
C GLY A 144 -2.57 41.53 18.81
N ARG A 145 -1.73 41.61 19.85
CA ARG A 145 -0.30 41.30 19.78
C ARG A 145 -0.03 39.90 20.32
N TYR A 146 0.81 39.18 19.61
CA TYR A 146 1.18 37.82 19.93
C TYR A 146 2.69 37.70 19.99
N ARG A 147 3.20 37.00 20.99
CA ARG A 147 4.60 36.62 21.06
C ARG A 147 4.73 35.15 20.67
N VAL A 148 5.56 34.87 19.68
CA VAL A 148 5.88 33.51 19.23
C VAL A 148 7.29 33.16 19.69
N GLU A 149 7.42 31.98 20.29
CA GLU A 149 8.70 31.38 20.66
C GLU A 149 8.77 29.98 20.04
N LEU A 150 9.36 29.89 18.85
CA LEU A 150 9.59 28.66 18.12
C LEU A 150 11.10 28.45 17.96
N GLU A 151 11.61 27.41 18.61
CA GLU A 151 13.00 27.00 18.51
C GLU A 151 13.05 25.58 17.95
N THR A 152 13.63 25.48 16.75
CA THR A 152 13.83 24.23 16.04
C THR A 152 15.31 24.02 15.75
N GLU A 153 15.70 22.76 15.65
CA GLU A 153 17.07 22.34 15.41
C GLU A 153 17.14 21.43 14.20
N TYR A 154 18.21 21.58 13.42
CA TYR A 154 18.55 20.73 12.30
C TYR A 154 19.92 20.12 12.54
N GLU A 155 20.02 18.79 12.45
CA GLU A 155 21.29 18.07 12.58
C GLU A 155 21.42 17.03 11.47
N PRO A 156 22.63 16.77 10.95
CA PRO A 156 22.84 15.68 10.00
C PRO A 156 22.35 14.35 10.59
N GLY A 157 21.54 13.64 9.81
CA GLY A 157 20.97 12.36 10.19
C GLY A 157 21.08 11.34 9.08
N ARG A 158 20.22 10.33 9.14
CA ARG A 158 20.14 9.27 8.13
C ARG A 158 18.67 8.89 7.90
N MET A 159 18.28 8.88 6.63
CA MET A 159 17.04 8.25 6.21
C MET A 159 17.24 6.73 6.23
N LEU A 160 16.27 6.02 6.79
CA LEU A 160 16.29 4.57 6.91
C LEU A 160 15.28 3.95 5.95
N VAL A 161 15.74 2.99 5.18
CA VAL A 161 14.89 2.09 4.39
C VAL A 161 15.25 0.68 4.78
N ALA A 162 14.26 -0.21 4.85
CA ALA A 162 14.49 -1.62 5.10
C ALA A 162 13.83 -2.46 4.03
N HIS A 163 14.38 -3.63 3.76
CA HIS A 163 13.64 -4.66 3.05
C HIS A 163 13.69 -6.01 3.77
N HIS A 164 12.63 -6.78 3.57
CA HIS A 164 12.57 -8.20 3.92
C HIS A 164 12.41 -9.01 2.64
N HIS A 165 13.18 -10.09 2.50
CA HIS A 165 13.16 -10.94 1.32
C HIS A 165 12.71 -12.37 1.66
N LYS A 166 11.74 -12.88 0.90
CA LYS A 166 11.30 -14.27 0.92
C LYS A 166 11.63 -14.91 -0.43
N ALA A 167 12.52 -15.89 -0.42
CA ALA A 167 12.92 -16.61 -1.63
C ALA A 167 11.80 -17.53 -2.13
N GLY A 168 11.59 -17.55 -3.44
CA GLY A 168 10.79 -18.52 -4.17
C GLY A 168 11.66 -19.51 -4.95
N ARG A 169 11.03 -20.30 -5.83
CA ARG A 169 11.73 -21.19 -6.78
C ARG A 169 12.40 -20.43 -7.93
N SER A 170 11.97 -19.21 -8.18
CA SER A 170 12.46 -18.28 -9.19
C SER A 170 13.00 -17.00 -8.54
N ASP A 171 13.99 -16.38 -9.18
CA ASP A 171 14.53 -15.09 -8.78
C ASP A 171 13.67 -13.89 -9.26
N ARG A 172 12.67 -14.16 -10.11
CA ARG A 172 11.61 -13.19 -10.46
C ARG A 172 10.84 -12.80 -9.20
N MET A 173 10.60 -11.50 -9.04
CA MET A 173 10.21 -10.93 -7.76
C MET A 173 8.93 -10.11 -7.82
N VAL A 174 8.01 -10.34 -6.88
CA VAL A 174 6.89 -9.44 -6.61
C VAL A 174 7.24 -8.55 -5.42
N VAL A 175 7.09 -7.24 -5.58
CA VAL A 175 7.46 -6.25 -4.56
C VAL A 175 6.23 -5.73 -3.84
N PHE A 176 6.32 -5.57 -2.54
CA PHE A 176 5.33 -4.92 -1.69
C PHE A 176 6.00 -3.73 -1.00
N ASN A 177 5.31 -2.60 -0.92
CA ASN A 177 5.85 -1.38 -0.35
C ASN A 177 4.83 -0.69 0.56
N SER A 178 5.29 -0.16 1.69
CA SER A 178 4.50 0.69 2.60
C SER A 178 5.37 1.81 3.12
N ASN A 179 4.74 2.97 3.37
CA ASN A 179 5.41 4.13 3.95
C ASN A 179 5.57 3.99 5.48
N THR A 180 6.58 4.65 6.07
CA THR A 180 6.87 4.62 7.52
C THR A 180 7.14 5.99 8.15
N CYS A 181 6.83 7.08 7.44
CA CYS A 181 7.23 8.45 7.81
C CYS A 181 6.15 9.32 8.47
N HIS A 182 4.97 8.76 8.73
CA HIS A 182 3.83 9.47 9.32
C HIS A 182 3.85 9.32 10.86
N PRO A 183 4.17 10.38 11.65
CA PRO A 183 4.30 10.26 13.09
C PRO A 183 2.93 10.17 13.79
N HIS A 184 2.76 9.17 14.66
CA HIS A 184 1.55 8.97 15.47
C HIS A 184 0.23 8.98 14.67
N MET A 185 0.28 8.61 13.40
CA MET A 185 -0.89 8.41 12.53
C MET A 185 -0.98 6.92 12.24
N ALA A 186 -2.10 6.30 12.62
CA ALA A 186 -2.21 4.85 12.65
C ALA A 186 -2.60 4.26 11.28
N ASN A 187 -3.70 4.74 10.70
CA ASN A 187 -4.22 4.23 9.44
C ASN A 187 -3.33 4.66 8.27
N ASP A 188 -2.91 5.92 8.26
CA ASP A 188 -2.00 6.47 7.26
C ASP A 188 -0.54 6.04 7.54
N GLY A 189 -0.16 4.90 6.94
CA GLY A 189 1.17 4.31 6.96
C GLY A 189 1.27 3.00 7.76
N PHE A 190 1.07 3.04 9.08
CA PHE A 190 1.39 1.88 9.94
C PHE A 190 0.40 0.73 9.87
N ALA A 191 -0.88 1.01 9.64
CA ALA A 191 -1.87 -0.02 9.41
C ALA A 191 -1.54 -0.85 8.17
N GLY A 192 -1.07 -0.19 7.11
CA GLY A 192 -0.62 -0.87 5.91
C GLY A 192 0.67 -1.68 6.14
N THR A 193 1.65 -1.07 6.81
CA THR A 193 2.86 -1.79 7.27
C THR A 193 2.50 -3.06 8.04
N ALA A 194 1.53 -3.01 8.95
CA ALA A 194 1.08 -4.16 9.72
C ALA A 194 0.42 -5.25 8.84
N VAL A 195 -0.45 -4.85 7.89
CA VAL A 195 -1.07 -5.77 6.92
C VAL A 195 0.01 -6.49 6.09
N LEU A 196 0.98 -5.75 5.55
CA LEU A 196 2.06 -6.34 4.76
C LEU A 196 2.98 -7.24 5.59
N ILE A 197 3.26 -6.90 6.85
CA ILE A 197 4.00 -7.80 7.75
C ILE A 197 3.26 -9.13 7.92
N ARG A 198 1.93 -9.11 8.14
CA ARG A 198 1.13 -10.33 8.23
C ARG A 198 1.07 -11.10 6.91
N LEU A 199 1.04 -10.40 5.77
CA LEU A 199 1.14 -11.03 4.46
C LEU A 199 2.48 -11.79 4.32
N PHE A 200 3.60 -11.19 4.72
CA PHE A 200 4.91 -11.83 4.65
C PHE A 200 5.09 -12.99 5.63
N GLN A 201 4.48 -12.90 6.82
CA GLN A 201 4.40 -14.04 7.75
C GLN A 201 3.59 -15.20 7.16
N TRP A 202 2.50 -14.92 6.44
CA TRP A 202 1.75 -15.94 5.70
C TRP A 202 2.56 -16.51 4.53
N LEU A 203 3.22 -15.66 3.73
CA LEU A 203 4.10 -16.05 2.61
C LEU A 203 5.26 -16.95 3.06
N ALA A 204 5.79 -16.74 4.26
CA ALA A 204 6.86 -17.57 4.82
C ALA A 204 6.46 -19.06 4.95
N GLY A 205 5.15 -19.34 5.08
CA GLY A 205 4.59 -20.69 5.09
C GLY A 205 4.21 -21.24 3.71
N GLN A 206 4.37 -20.47 2.62
CA GLN A 206 3.97 -20.87 1.27
C GLN A 206 5.16 -21.35 0.41
N ASP A 207 4.95 -22.41 -0.36
CA ASP A 207 5.84 -22.78 -1.47
C ASP A 207 5.46 -21.95 -2.71
N THR A 208 6.28 -20.95 -3.03
CA THR A 208 6.00 -19.99 -4.09
C THR A 208 6.96 -20.15 -5.26
N HIS A 209 6.47 -19.92 -6.47
CA HIS A 209 7.32 -19.76 -7.64
C HIS A 209 8.11 -18.45 -7.56
N TYR A 210 7.43 -17.32 -7.39
CA TYR A 210 8.09 -16.02 -7.31
C TYR A 210 8.77 -15.83 -5.96
N SER A 211 9.83 -15.04 -5.98
CA SER A 211 10.36 -14.42 -4.79
C SER A 211 9.53 -13.19 -4.42
N TYR A 212 9.52 -12.84 -3.13
CA TYR A 212 8.76 -11.71 -2.61
C TYR A 212 9.66 -10.78 -1.84
N ARG A 213 9.40 -9.48 -1.95
CA ARG A 213 10.14 -8.47 -1.19
C ARG A 213 9.21 -7.43 -0.60
N LEU A 214 9.35 -7.18 0.70
CA LEU A 214 8.71 -6.08 1.40
C LEU A 214 9.72 -4.95 1.52
N VAL A 215 9.40 -3.75 1.03
CA VAL A 215 10.21 -2.54 1.14
C VAL A 215 9.49 -1.54 2.04
N LEU A 216 10.15 -1.08 3.08
CA LEU A 216 9.62 -0.18 4.10
C LEU A 216 10.52 1.06 4.18
N GLY A 217 9.94 2.23 4.00
CA GLY A 217 10.70 3.48 4.05
C GLY A 217 9.81 4.71 3.98
N PRO A 218 10.39 5.91 4.05
CA PRO A 218 9.61 7.13 3.86
C PRO A 218 8.97 7.17 2.49
N GLU A 219 7.73 7.67 2.45
CA GLU A 219 6.99 7.91 1.23
C GLU A 219 7.86 8.64 0.20
N HIS A 220 7.85 8.16 -1.05
CA HIS A 220 8.64 8.62 -2.19
C HIS A 220 10.16 8.58 -1.98
N LEU A 221 10.73 9.39 -1.08
CA LEU A 221 12.18 9.49 -0.87
C LEU A 221 12.80 8.12 -0.56
N GLY A 222 12.15 7.31 0.27
CA GLY A 222 12.65 5.98 0.61
C GLY A 222 12.83 5.12 -0.65
N SER A 223 11.78 4.98 -1.45
CA SER A 223 11.81 4.17 -2.67
C SER A 223 12.70 4.77 -3.77
N VAL A 224 12.77 6.11 -3.88
CA VAL A 224 13.65 6.80 -4.85
C VAL A 224 15.11 6.43 -4.60
N PHE A 225 15.58 6.59 -3.36
CA PHE A 225 16.98 6.31 -3.02
C PHE A 225 17.27 4.82 -2.96
N TYR A 226 16.29 4.00 -2.56
CA TYR A 226 16.39 2.55 -2.62
C TYR A 226 16.60 2.05 -4.05
N LEU A 227 15.76 2.46 -4.99
CA LEU A 227 15.86 2.09 -6.40
C LEU A 227 17.11 2.65 -7.09
N ARG A 228 17.60 3.82 -6.67
CA ARG A 228 18.85 4.41 -7.18
C ARG A 228 20.05 3.49 -6.94
N ASP A 229 20.13 2.91 -5.74
CA ASP A 229 21.32 2.16 -5.30
C ASP A 229 21.23 0.66 -5.58
N LEU A 230 20.05 0.15 -5.96
CA LEU A 230 19.92 -1.24 -6.36
C LEU A 230 20.66 -1.55 -7.68
N PRO A 231 21.30 -2.73 -7.78
CA PRO A 231 21.81 -3.23 -9.05
C PRO A 231 20.70 -3.31 -10.09
N ARG A 232 20.99 -2.92 -11.33
CA ARG A 232 20.00 -2.92 -12.43
C ARG A 232 19.40 -4.31 -12.67
N GLU A 233 20.22 -5.34 -12.60
CA GLU A 233 19.81 -6.75 -12.72
C GLU A 233 18.81 -7.16 -11.63
N GLU A 234 18.90 -6.57 -10.45
CA GLU A 234 17.98 -6.83 -9.35
C GLU A 234 16.65 -6.12 -9.59
N VAL A 235 16.70 -4.86 -10.03
CA VAL A 235 15.51 -4.15 -10.50
C VAL A 235 14.84 -4.95 -11.61
N ASP A 236 15.55 -5.42 -12.63
CA ASP A 236 15.03 -6.14 -13.81
C ASP A 236 14.32 -7.48 -13.48
N ARG A 237 14.53 -8.02 -12.28
CA ARG A 237 13.82 -9.21 -11.78
C ARG A 237 12.45 -8.89 -11.19
N MET A 238 12.18 -7.65 -10.80
CA MET A 238 10.90 -7.23 -10.20
C MET A 238 9.79 -7.25 -11.26
N VAL A 239 8.88 -8.24 -11.25
CA VAL A 239 7.88 -8.40 -12.31
C VAL A 239 6.66 -7.51 -12.14
N CYS A 240 6.29 -7.20 -10.90
CA CYS A 240 5.23 -6.28 -10.53
C CYS A 240 5.32 -5.97 -9.02
N GLY A 241 4.44 -5.10 -8.52
CA GLY A 241 4.28 -4.91 -7.09
C GLY A 241 3.04 -4.16 -6.64
N VAL A 242 2.94 -3.99 -5.32
CA VAL A 242 1.83 -3.34 -4.64
C VAL A 242 2.36 -2.36 -3.62
N PHE A 243 1.90 -1.11 -3.69
CA PHE A 243 2.01 -0.15 -2.62
C PHE A 243 0.72 -0.21 -1.81
N GLU A 244 0.81 -0.25 -0.49
CA GLU A 244 -0.37 -0.37 0.37
C GLU A 244 -0.31 0.59 1.56
N GLU A 245 -1.42 1.29 1.78
CA GLU A 245 -1.62 2.24 2.88
C GLU A 245 -3.12 2.41 3.22
N MET A 246 -3.42 2.93 4.41
CA MET A 246 -4.77 3.29 4.86
C MET A 246 -5.85 2.16 4.78
N PRO A 247 -5.59 0.91 5.21
CA PRO A 247 -6.54 -0.20 5.08
C PRO A 247 -7.66 -0.26 6.13
N GLY A 248 -7.57 0.52 7.20
CA GLY A 248 -8.31 0.32 8.46
C GLY A 248 -9.66 1.03 8.57
N THR A 249 -10.03 1.92 7.64
CA THR A 249 -11.27 2.71 7.71
C THR A 249 -12.44 2.05 6.97
N ALA A 250 -13.62 2.67 7.01
CA ALA A 250 -14.83 2.11 6.40
C ALA A 250 -14.93 2.33 4.88
N GLY A 251 -14.01 3.09 4.28
CA GLY A 251 -14.00 3.39 2.84
C GLY A 251 -13.95 2.13 1.97
N PRO A 252 -14.40 2.22 0.71
CA PRO A 252 -14.26 1.12 -0.24
C PRO A 252 -12.77 0.85 -0.50
N ILE A 253 -12.42 -0.40 -0.77
CA ILE A 253 -11.08 -0.74 -1.24
C ILE A 253 -10.94 -0.16 -2.66
N LYS A 254 -9.93 0.67 -2.88
CA LYS A 254 -9.52 1.12 -4.20
C LYS A 254 -8.17 0.48 -4.49
N ALA A 255 -8.12 -0.34 -5.55
CA ALA A 255 -6.87 -0.72 -6.18
C ALA A 255 -6.72 0.12 -7.44
N THR A 256 -5.55 0.69 -7.70
CA THR A 256 -5.30 1.33 -8.99
C THR A 256 -4.92 0.28 -10.03
N SER A 257 -5.17 0.58 -11.31
CA SER A 257 -4.42 -0.09 -12.36
C SER A 257 -2.94 0.30 -12.27
N THR A 258 -2.08 -0.57 -12.77
CA THR A 258 -0.74 -0.20 -13.23
C THR A 258 -0.81 0.90 -14.29
N PHE A 259 0.32 1.53 -14.60
CA PHE A 259 0.36 2.67 -15.53
C PHE A 259 -0.22 2.33 -16.92
N LEU A 260 0.16 1.18 -17.49
CA LEU A 260 -0.36 0.72 -18.79
C LEU A 260 -1.75 0.07 -18.70
N GLY A 261 -2.11 -0.46 -17.52
CA GLY A 261 -3.33 -1.23 -17.30
C GLY A 261 -3.35 -2.58 -18.02
N GLY A 262 -4.32 -3.42 -17.66
CA GLY A 262 -4.54 -4.73 -18.28
C GLY A 262 -3.43 -5.77 -18.04
N GLN A 263 -2.50 -5.50 -17.13
CA GLN A 263 -1.45 -6.42 -16.75
C GLN A 263 -1.99 -7.52 -15.82
N MET A 264 -1.24 -8.61 -15.65
CA MET A 264 -1.70 -9.75 -14.86
C MET A 264 -2.06 -9.36 -13.42
N ILE A 265 -1.33 -8.40 -12.82
CA ILE A 265 -1.64 -7.90 -11.48
C ILE A 265 -2.95 -7.11 -11.43
N ASP A 266 -3.26 -6.32 -12.47
CA ASP A 266 -4.54 -5.59 -12.58
C ASP A 266 -5.72 -6.57 -12.65
N GLN A 267 -5.56 -7.62 -13.45
CA GLN A 267 -6.54 -8.70 -13.59
C GLN A 267 -6.74 -9.46 -12.28
N ALA A 268 -5.64 -9.71 -11.54
CA ALA A 268 -5.68 -10.41 -10.26
C ALA A 268 -6.43 -9.57 -9.22
N PHE A 269 -6.17 -8.26 -9.16
CA PHE A 269 -6.94 -7.34 -8.31
C PHE A 269 -8.40 -7.26 -8.74
N ALA A 270 -8.70 -7.18 -10.05
CA ALA A 270 -10.08 -7.16 -10.53
C ALA A 270 -10.87 -8.39 -10.05
N ASN A 271 -10.29 -9.59 -10.15
CA ASN A 271 -10.93 -10.81 -9.66
C ASN A 271 -11.04 -10.82 -8.12
N ALA A 272 -9.95 -10.48 -7.42
CA ALA A 272 -9.92 -10.49 -5.95
C ALA A 272 -10.94 -9.51 -5.36
N LEU A 273 -10.99 -8.27 -5.84
CA LEU A 273 -11.96 -7.28 -5.38
C LEU A 273 -13.39 -7.74 -5.67
N ARG A 274 -13.65 -8.27 -6.87
CA ARG A 274 -14.99 -8.70 -7.27
C ARG A 274 -15.58 -9.80 -6.37
N HIS A 275 -14.75 -10.73 -5.90
CA HIS A 275 -15.22 -11.92 -5.19
C HIS A 275 -14.87 -11.97 -3.70
N HIS A 276 -13.93 -11.15 -3.24
CA HIS A 276 -13.40 -11.20 -1.87
C HIS A 276 -13.45 -9.87 -1.13
N SER A 277 -13.92 -8.79 -1.78
CA SER A 277 -14.21 -7.53 -1.08
C SER A 277 -15.72 -7.31 -0.93
N ARG A 278 -16.11 -6.63 0.15
CA ARG A 278 -17.46 -6.13 0.43
C ARG A 278 -17.81 -4.98 -0.51
N ALA A 279 -16.85 -4.08 -0.71
CA ALA A 279 -16.94 -2.94 -1.61
C ALA A 279 -15.53 -2.60 -2.09
N GLY A 280 -15.24 -3.01 -3.33
CA GLY A 280 -13.93 -2.83 -3.94
C GLY A 280 -14.07 -2.41 -5.40
N VAL A 281 -13.15 -1.57 -5.86
CA VAL A 281 -13.13 -1.08 -7.24
C VAL A 281 -11.70 -0.97 -7.75
N LEU A 282 -11.49 -1.39 -8.99
CA LEU A 282 -10.28 -1.07 -9.74
C LEU A 282 -10.47 0.30 -10.40
N VAL A 283 -9.62 1.26 -10.05
CA VAL A 283 -9.64 2.62 -10.62
C VAL A 283 -8.41 2.83 -11.50
N PRO A 284 -8.40 3.81 -12.42
CA PRO A 284 -7.22 4.09 -13.22
C PRO A 284 -5.99 4.45 -12.36
N TRP A 285 -4.80 4.28 -12.92
CA TRP A 285 -3.55 4.71 -12.31
C TRP A 285 -3.65 6.15 -11.77
N ARG A 286 -3.17 6.38 -10.55
CA ARG A 286 -3.27 7.67 -9.82
C ARG A 286 -4.70 8.17 -9.56
N LYS A 287 -5.67 7.28 -9.44
CA LYS A 287 -7.07 7.60 -9.05
C LYS A 287 -7.54 6.93 -7.75
N GLY A 288 -6.63 6.31 -6.98
CA GLY A 288 -6.84 5.99 -5.57
C GLY A 288 -6.43 7.18 -4.69
N ALA A 289 -5.64 6.95 -3.64
CA ALA A 289 -5.02 8.03 -2.86
C ALA A 289 -3.70 8.49 -3.50
N GLY A 290 -2.94 7.51 -4.00
CA GLY A 290 -1.72 7.69 -4.76
C GLY A 290 -0.51 8.08 -3.91
N ASN A 291 0.60 7.36 -4.09
CA ASN A 291 1.83 7.48 -3.32
C ASN A 291 3.03 6.94 -4.15
N ASP A 292 3.83 6.01 -3.58
CA ASP A 292 5.04 5.41 -4.15
C ASP A 292 4.85 4.61 -5.44
N GLU A 293 3.63 4.24 -5.86
CA GLU A 293 3.42 3.58 -7.17
C GLU A 293 3.98 4.44 -8.32
N THR A 294 4.02 5.76 -8.13
CA THR A 294 4.66 6.70 -9.07
C THR A 294 6.16 6.49 -9.19
N VAL A 295 6.84 6.15 -8.08
CA VAL A 295 8.28 5.94 -8.04
C VAL A 295 8.66 4.62 -8.71
N TRP A 296 7.90 3.56 -8.45
CA TRP A 296 8.14 2.24 -9.04
C TRP A 296 7.86 2.21 -10.55
N GLU A 297 6.84 2.93 -11.01
CA GLU A 297 6.49 3.08 -12.43
C GLU A 297 7.30 4.20 -13.13
N ALA A 298 8.23 4.86 -12.43
CA ALA A 298 8.99 5.98 -13.00
C ALA A 298 9.86 5.55 -14.20
N PRO A 299 10.09 6.44 -15.18
CA PRO A 299 10.88 6.14 -16.36
C PRO A 299 12.26 5.55 -16.02
N GLY A 300 12.61 4.46 -16.68
CA GLY A 300 13.86 3.70 -16.44
C GLY A 300 13.73 2.57 -15.41
N TYR A 301 12.69 2.59 -14.56
CA TYR A 301 12.30 1.49 -13.67
C TYR A 301 11.08 0.74 -14.23
N GLU A 302 9.97 1.45 -14.48
CA GLU A 302 8.73 0.96 -15.11
C GLU A 302 8.32 -0.43 -14.58
N VAL A 303 8.37 -0.60 -13.25
CA VAL A 303 7.87 -1.81 -12.58
C VAL A 303 6.36 -1.66 -12.44
N PRO A 304 5.55 -2.55 -13.03
CA PRO A 304 4.10 -2.49 -12.90
C PRO A 304 3.66 -2.46 -11.44
N PHE A 305 3.04 -1.38 -10.99
CA PHE A 305 2.74 -1.18 -9.58
C PHE A 305 1.30 -0.75 -9.34
N VAL A 306 0.63 -1.45 -8.43
CA VAL A 306 -0.74 -1.14 -7.97
C VAL A 306 -0.66 -0.41 -6.64
N GLU A 307 -1.36 0.71 -6.50
CA GLU A 307 -1.66 1.29 -5.20
C GLU A 307 -2.95 0.68 -4.66
N LEU A 308 -2.94 0.28 -3.38
CA LEU A 308 -4.05 -0.35 -2.69
C LEU A 308 -4.36 0.39 -1.38
N THR A 309 -5.59 0.88 -1.27
CA THR A 309 -6.02 1.66 -0.11
C THR A 309 -7.50 1.49 0.19
N ARG A 310 -7.95 1.98 1.35
CA ARG A 310 -9.35 2.40 1.53
C ARG A 310 -9.47 3.90 1.43
N CYS A 311 -10.27 4.35 0.48
CA CYS A 311 -10.35 5.75 0.12
C CYS A 311 -11.78 6.10 -0.29
N GLU A 312 -12.39 7.04 0.42
CA GLU A 312 -13.68 7.65 0.06
C GLU A 312 -13.47 8.60 -1.13
N ASP A 313 -12.61 9.60 -0.98
CA ASP A 313 -12.20 10.55 -2.02
C ASP A 313 -10.68 10.59 -2.20
N GLN A 314 -10.21 10.82 -3.42
CA GLN A 314 -8.78 10.85 -3.75
C GLN A 314 -7.99 11.87 -2.91
N PHE A 315 -8.58 13.03 -2.61
CA PHE A 315 -7.92 14.12 -1.88
C PHE A 315 -8.34 14.18 -0.41
N ALA A 316 -9.34 13.38 -0.02
CA ALA A 316 -9.77 13.19 1.35
C ALA A 316 -10.12 11.69 1.56
N PRO A 317 -9.12 10.81 1.70
CA PRO A 317 -9.34 9.36 1.75
C PRO A 317 -10.27 8.93 2.88
N TYR A 318 -10.19 9.60 4.03
CA TYR A 318 -11.10 9.46 5.16
C TYR A 318 -11.05 10.74 6.00
N ARG A 319 -12.03 10.94 6.89
CA ARG A 319 -12.25 12.19 7.61
C ARG A 319 -11.05 12.63 8.47
N GLU A 320 -10.41 11.72 9.16
CA GLU A 320 -9.30 12.00 10.10
C GLU A 320 -7.92 12.04 9.42
N TYR A 321 -7.84 11.89 8.10
CA TYR A 321 -6.61 11.87 7.32
C TYR A 321 -5.72 13.10 7.59
N HIS A 322 -4.40 12.88 7.68
CA HIS A 322 -3.41 13.91 8.00
C HIS A 322 -3.71 14.67 9.30
N SER A 323 -4.16 13.98 10.34
CA SER A 323 -4.47 14.63 11.62
C SER A 323 -4.14 13.75 12.82
N SER A 324 -4.04 14.37 14.00
CA SER A 324 -3.85 13.66 15.28
C SER A 324 -5.02 12.77 15.69
N LEU A 325 -6.11 12.76 14.93
CA LEU A 325 -7.25 11.89 15.17
C LEU A 325 -7.15 10.55 14.42
N ASP A 326 -6.16 10.41 13.52
CA ASP A 326 -5.81 9.11 12.93
C ASP A 326 -5.11 8.22 13.97
N THR A 327 -5.92 7.64 14.84
CA THR A 327 -5.48 6.84 15.99
C THR A 327 -5.80 5.35 15.77
N PRO A 328 -5.12 4.42 16.45
CA PRO A 328 -5.42 3.00 16.30
C PRO A 328 -6.89 2.65 16.59
N GLU A 329 -7.54 3.40 17.48
CA GLU A 329 -8.95 3.26 17.84
C GLU A 329 -9.93 3.62 16.70
N LEU A 330 -9.47 4.32 15.66
CA LEU A 330 -10.26 4.61 14.45
C LEU A 330 -10.49 3.35 13.59
N MET A 331 -9.59 2.38 13.66
CA MET A 331 -9.56 1.26 12.72
C MET A 331 -10.54 0.14 13.07
N ASP A 332 -11.14 -0.46 12.04
CA ASP A 332 -12.00 -1.64 12.15
C ASP A 332 -11.17 -2.91 11.82
N PRO A 333 -11.01 -3.86 12.76
CA PRO A 333 -10.22 -5.07 12.53
C PRO A 333 -10.69 -5.87 11.30
N SER A 334 -12.00 -5.89 11.05
CA SER A 334 -12.56 -6.63 9.92
C SER A 334 -12.17 -6.03 8.56
N ARG A 335 -11.74 -4.75 8.54
CA ARG A 335 -11.28 -4.05 7.34
C ARG A 335 -9.84 -4.41 7.00
N LEU A 336 -9.01 -4.58 8.03
CA LEU A 336 -7.63 -5.06 7.91
C LEU A 336 -7.62 -6.53 7.45
N ASP A 337 -8.49 -7.37 8.04
CA ASP A 337 -8.65 -8.77 7.65
C ASP A 337 -9.08 -8.91 6.19
N GLU A 338 -10.05 -8.09 5.76
CA GLU A 338 -10.51 -8.04 4.37
C GLU A 338 -9.37 -7.60 3.43
N MET A 339 -8.55 -6.62 3.82
CA MET A 339 -7.42 -6.17 3.01
C MET A 339 -6.37 -7.28 2.85
N LEU A 340 -5.98 -7.92 3.95
CA LEU A 340 -5.04 -9.03 3.95
C LEU A 340 -5.56 -10.20 3.10
N GLU A 341 -6.87 -10.48 3.16
CA GLU A 341 -7.51 -11.50 2.35
C GLU A 341 -7.45 -11.16 0.85
N VAL A 342 -7.78 -9.93 0.44
CA VAL A 342 -7.64 -9.49 -0.96
C VAL A 342 -6.21 -9.68 -1.45
N LEU A 343 -5.20 -9.27 -0.67
CA LEU A 343 -3.78 -9.43 -1.01
C LEU A 343 -3.39 -10.91 -1.18
N LYS A 344 -3.85 -11.80 -0.29
CA LYS A 344 -3.62 -13.25 -0.42
C LYS A 344 -4.22 -13.80 -1.72
N ARG A 345 -5.44 -13.37 -2.07
CA ARG A 345 -6.13 -13.81 -3.30
C ARG A 345 -5.40 -13.32 -4.56
N VAL A 346 -4.85 -12.11 -4.54
CA VAL A 346 -3.99 -11.59 -5.62
C VAL A 346 -2.72 -12.44 -5.75
N VAL A 347 -2.04 -12.71 -4.63
CA VAL A 347 -0.84 -13.57 -4.62
C VAL A 347 -1.16 -14.95 -5.17
N GLU A 348 -2.22 -15.61 -4.70
CA GLU A 348 -2.62 -16.94 -5.17
C GLU A 348 -2.98 -16.94 -6.66
N ALA A 349 -3.62 -15.89 -7.17
CA ALA A 349 -3.91 -15.73 -8.59
C ALA A 349 -2.64 -15.66 -9.42
N ILE A 350 -1.69 -14.80 -9.05
CA ILE A 350 -0.39 -14.67 -9.73
C ILE A 350 0.42 -15.97 -9.64
N GLU A 351 0.45 -16.60 -8.47
CA GLU A 351 1.21 -17.83 -8.24
C GLU A 351 0.66 -19.05 -8.96
N ASN A 352 -0.60 -19.05 -9.35
CA ASN A 352 -1.23 -20.23 -9.94
C ASN A 352 -1.87 -19.95 -11.30
N ASN A 353 -1.62 -18.79 -11.90
CA ASN A 353 -2.14 -18.52 -13.22
C ASN A 353 -1.47 -19.45 -14.24
N ALA A 354 -2.28 -20.04 -15.11
CA ALA A 354 -1.83 -21.05 -16.07
C ALA A 354 -2.68 -21.02 -17.32
N VAL A 355 -2.12 -21.47 -18.43
CA VAL A 355 -2.87 -21.85 -19.63
C VAL A 355 -3.10 -23.36 -19.65
N MET A 356 -4.13 -23.80 -20.36
CA MET A 356 -4.51 -25.21 -20.47
C MET A 356 -4.11 -25.75 -21.85
N GLU A 357 -3.25 -26.76 -21.88
CA GLU A 357 -2.93 -27.54 -23.09
C GLU A 357 -3.82 -28.79 -23.15
N ARG A 358 -4.74 -28.83 -24.11
CA ARG A 358 -5.66 -29.96 -24.31
C ARG A 358 -4.96 -31.23 -24.79
N ARG A 359 -5.36 -32.39 -24.25
CA ARG A 359 -4.93 -33.76 -24.65
C ARG A 359 -6.04 -34.59 -25.32
N PHE A 360 -7.08 -33.86 -25.68
CA PHE A 360 -8.33 -34.21 -26.33
C PHE A 360 -8.39 -34.36 -27.84
N ASP A 361 -9.50 -34.87 -28.39
CA ASP A 361 -10.18 -34.34 -29.59
C ASP A 361 -11.69 -34.46 -29.43
N GLY A 362 -12.42 -33.46 -29.94
CA GLY A 362 -13.89 -33.38 -29.83
C GLY A 362 -14.41 -32.95 -28.44
N LEU A 363 -15.70 -33.20 -28.21
CA LEU A 363 -16.43 -32.85 -26.99
C LEU A 363 -16.32 -33.97 -25.96
N VAL A 364 -15.84 -33.65 -24.75
CA VAL A 364 -15.79 -34.62 -23.64
C VAL A 364 -17.13 -34.63 -22.91
N CYS A 365 -17.69 -35.83 -22.69
CA CYS A 365 -18.88 -36.01 -21.87
C CYS A 365 -18.52 -35.87 -20.38
N LEU A 366 -18.57 -34.64 -19.85
CA LEU A 366 -18.18 -34.32 -18.47
C LEU A 366 -18.99 -35.11 -17.43
N SER A 367 -20.24 -35.47 -17.73
CA SER A 367 -21.14 -36.21 -16.84
C SER A 367 -20.89 -37.72 -16.83
N ASN A 368 -20.03 -38.24 -17.72
CA ASN A 368 -19.68 -39.65 -17.69
C ASN A 368 -18.94 -39.95 -16.36
N PRO A 369 -19.34 -41.00 -15.61
CA PRO A 369 -18.70 -41.35 -14.32
C PRO A 369 -17.18 -41.55 -14.38
N ARG A 370 -16.61 -41.82 -15.56
CA ARG A 370 -15.16 -41.83 -15.77
C ARG A 370 -14.50 -40.48 -15.44
N TYR A 371 -15.13 -39.39 -15.89
CA TYR A 371 -14.63 -38.04 -15.72
C TYR A 371 -15.22 -37.40 -14.47
N ASP A 372 -16.55 -37.44 -14.32
CA ASP A 372 -17.28 -36.85 -13.20
C ASP A 372 -16.88 -35.38 -12.98
N LEU A 373 -16.98 -34.58 -14.04
CA LEU A 373 -16.59 -33.17 -14.08
C LEU A 373 -17.76 -32.24 -14.38
N TYR A 374 -18.96 -32.78 -14.57
CA TYR A 374 -20.13 -31.95 -14.89
C TYR A 374 -20.56 -31.12 -13.68
N MET A 375 -20.83 -29.84 -13.91
CA MET A 375 -21.45 -28.95 -12.92
C MET A 375 -22.93 -28.82 -13.29
N GLU A 376 -23.79 -29.07 -12.31
CA GLU A 376 -25.24 -28.98 -12.51
C GLU A 376 -25.68 -27.57 -12.87
N ARG A 377 -26.68 -27.50 -13.76
CA ARG A 377 -27.31 -26.24 -14.20
C ARG A 377 -28.82 -26.29 -13.98
N PRO A 378 -29.47 -25.11 -13.87
CA PRO A 378 -30.92 -25.03 -13.84
C PRO A 378 -31.54 -25.77 -15.02
N ASP A 379 -32.64 -26.44 -14.72
CA ASP A 379 -33.39 -27.23 -15.67
C ASP A 379 -34.81 -26.65 -15.76
N PRO A 380 -35.34 -26.40 -16.98
CA PRO A 380 -36.68 -25.84 -17.14
C PRO A 380 -37.79 -26.79 -16.68
N THR A 381 -37.49 -28.07 -16.44
CA THR A 381 -38.45 -29.12 -16.10
C THR A 381 -38.31 -29.65 -14.68
N VAL A 382 -37.17 -29.41 -14.01
CA VAL A 382 -36.90 -29.93 -12.66
C VAL A 382 -36.38 -28.80 -11.77
N GLU A 383 -37.05 -28.60 -10.62
CA GLU A 383 -36.54 -27.71 -9.59
C GLU A 383 -35.32 -28.36 -8.92
N LYS A 384 -34.18 -27.65 -8.99
CA LYS A 384 -32.91 -28.07 -8.41
C LYS A 384 -32.47 -27.03 -7.38
N HIS A 385 -32.00 -27.48 -6.22
CA HIS A 385 -31.38 -26.61 -5.22
C HIS A 385 -29.92 -26.34 -5.60
N LEU A 386 -29.71 -25.37 -6.49
CA LEU A 386 -28.38 -25.01 -7.02
C LEU A 386 -27.83 -23.76 -6.34
N GLU A 387 -26.51 -23.59 -6.44
CA GLU A 387 -25.83 -22.36 -6.02
C GLU A 387 -26.16 -21.20 -6.99
N ASP A 388 -26.10 -19.97 -6.47
CA ASP A 388 -26.42 -18.75 -7.23
C ASP A 388 -25.56 -18.54 -8.49
N ASP A 389 -24.38 -19.18 -8.54
CA ASP A 389 -23.46 -19.10 -9.68
C ASP A 389 -23.60 -20.26 -10.69
N ALA A 390 -24.59 -21.16 -10.53
CA ALA A 390 -24.73 -22.35 -11.37
C ALA A 390 -24.87 -22.04 -12.87
N GLU A 391 -25.58 -20.96 -13.25
CA GLU A 391 -25.67 -20.52 -14.65
C GLU A 391 -24.33 -20.02 -15.21
N ARG A 392 -23.50 -19.37 -14.37
CA ARG A 392 -22.15 -18.93 -14.78
C ARG A 392 -21.26 -20.13 -15.05
N TRP A 393 -21.34 -21.15 -14.20
CA TRP A 393 -20.67 -22.43 -14.44
C TRP A 393 -21.19 -23.13 -15.68
N GLY A 394 -22.51 -23.16 -15.90
CA GLY A 394 -23.12 -23.72 -17.10
C GLY A 394 -22.58 -23.07 -18.38
N HIS A 395 -22.56 -21.73 -18.42
CA HIS A 395 -22.01 -20.98 -19.54
C HIS A 395 -20.51 -21.23 -19.73
N LEU A 396 -19.74 -21.32 -18.64
CA LEU A 396 -18.35 -21.75 -18.71
C LEU A 396 -18.23 -23.11 -19.40
N LEU A 397 -19.02 -24.12 -19.01
CA LEU A 397 -18.95 -25.48 -19.60
C LEU A 397 -19.24 -25.50 -21.10
N ASP A 398 -20.14 -24.65 -21.59
CA ASP A 398 -20.46 -24.54 -23.02
C ASP A 398 -19.25 -24.04 -23.84
N CYS A 399 -18.41 -23.19 -23.24
CA CYS A 399 -17.20 -22.64 -23.87
C CYS A 399 -15.91 -23.39 -23.52
N LEU A 400 -15.90 -24.14 -22.41
CA LEU A 400 -14.71 -24.51 -21.65
C LEU A 400 -13.63 -25.15 -22.51
N PHE A 401 -14.02 -26.16 -23.29
CA PHE A 401 -13.08 -26.92 -24.11
C PHE A 401 -12.42 -26.07 -25.20
N ARG A 402 -13.06 -25.00 -25.66
CA ARG A 402 -12.50 -24.12 -26.67
C ARG A 402 -11.40 -23.21 -26.11
N TYR A 403 -11.40 -22.97 -24.80
CA TYR A 403 -10.33 -22.23 -24.10
C TYR A 403 -9.07 -23.06 -23.85
N PHE A 404 -9.13 -24.39 -24.00
CA PHE A 404 -7.97 -25.27 -23.81
C PHE A 404 -7.04 -25.31 -25.04
N ASP A 405 -6.81 -24.15 -25.67
CA ASP A 405 -5.92 -24.00 -26.81
C ASP A 405 -4.59 -23.29 -26.46
N GLY A 406 -4.31 -23.16 -25.15
CA GLY A 406 -3.09 -22.56 -24.63
C GLY A 406 -3.03 -21.03 -24.71
N ARG A 407 -4.14 -20.34 -25.09
CA ARG A 407 -4.14 -18.88 -25.28
C ARG A 407 -4.74 -18.10 -24.12
N MET A 408 -5.79 -18.62 -23.50
CA MET A 408 -6.43 -17.98 -22.35
C MET A 408 -5.88 -18.57 -21.06
N THR A 409 -5.55 -17.70 -20.13
CA THR A 409 -5.15 -18.10 -18.79
C THR A 409 -6.37 -18.41 -17.91
N LEU A 410 -6.15 -19.10 -16.79
CA LEU A 410 -7.16 -19.30 -15.75
C LEU A 410 -7.78 -17.98 -15.30
N LEU A 411 -6.96 -16.93 -15.18
CA LEU A 411 -7.41 -15.61 -14.78
C LEU A 411 -8.28 -14.93 -15.85
N ASP A 412 -7.91 -15.05 -17.14
CA ASP A 412 -8.74 -14.53 -18.23
C ASP A 412 -10.13 -15.20 -18.25
N ILE A 413 -10.18 -16.51 -18.01
CA ILE A 413 -11.45 -17.26 -17.96
C ILE A 413 -12.26 -16.88 -16.72
N ALA A 414 -11.60 -16.73 -15.56
CA ALA A 414 -12.25 -16.31 -14.32
C ALA A 414 -12.94 -14.95 -14.49
N LEU A 415 -12.25 -13.99 -15.12
CA LEU A 415 -12.79 -12.67 -15.42
C LEU A 415 -13.92 -12.72 -16.45
N ALA A 416 -13.75 -13.48 -17.54
CA ALA A 416 -14.74 -13.58 -18.61
C ALA A 416 -16.08 -14.18 -18.14
N HIS A 417 -16.06 -15.02 -17.11
CA HIS A 417 -17.24 -15.71 -16.58
C HIS A 417 -17.68 -15.22 -15.19
N ASP A 418 -17.07 -14.17 -14.64
CA ASP A 418 -17.35 -13.63 -13.30
C ASP A 418 -17.32 -14.73 -12.22
N LEU A 419 -16.23 -15.51 -12.21
CA LEU A 419 -15.99 -16.61 -11.29
C LEU A 419 -14.77 -16.36 -10.39
N PRO A 420 -14.82 -16.79 -9.11
CA PRO A 420 -13.65 -16.72 -8.23
C PRO A 420 -12.50 -17.57 -8.77
N PHE A 421 -11.32 -16.97 -8.94
CA PHE A 421 -10.14 -17.62 -9.53
C PHE A 421 -9.83 -18.98 -8.86
N ASN A 422 -9.81 -19.03 -7.53
CA ASN A 422 -9.47 -20.27 -6.80
C ASN A 422 -10.47 -21.40 -6.97
N ARG A 423 -11.76 -21.08 -7.16
CA ARG A 423 -12.78 -22.10 -7.44
C ARG A 423 -12.57 -22.66 -8.84
N LEU A 424 -12.32 -21.79 -9.82
CA LEU A 424 -12.01 -22.20 -11.20
C LEU A 424 -10.73 -23.03 -11.29
N ARG A 425 -9.65 -22.60 -10.63
CA ARG A 425 -8.39 -23.35 -10.57
C ARG A 425 -8.60 -24.77 -10.06
N ARG A 426 -9.20 -24.93 -8.87
CA ARG A 426 -9.47 -26.26 -8.28
C ARG A 426 -10.33 -27.13 -9.18
N TYR A 427 -11.29 -26.54 -9.89
CA TYR A 427 -12.09 -27.25 -10.85
C TYR A 427 -11.25 -27.76 -12.03
N LEU A 428 -10.35 -26.94 -12.57
CA LEU A 428 -9.50 -27.29 -13.71
C LEU A 428 -8.31 -28.20 -13.36
N GLU A 429 -7.85 -28.21 -12.11
CA GLU A 429 -6.91 -29.23 -11.61
C GLU A 429 -7.49 -30.64 -11.75
N ARG A 430 -8.81 -30.82 -11.53
CA ARG A 430 -9.47 -32.11 -11.77
C ARG A 430 -9.41 -32.53 -13.24
N PHE A 431 -9.36 -31.60 -14.19
CA PHE A 431 -9.17 -31.96 -15.61
C PHE A 431 -7.76 -32.46 -15.87
N GLU A 432 -6.75 -31.87 -15.22
CA GLU A 432 -5.37 -32.32 -15.29
C GLU A 432 -5.19 -33.71 -14.65
N GLU A 433 -5.79 -33.95 -13.47
CA GLU A 433 -5.82 -35.25 -12.81
C GLU A 433 -6.43 -36.35 -13.69
N LYS A 434 -7.46 -36.01 -14.47
CA LYS A 434 -8.10 -36.93 -15.44
C LYS A 434 -7.33 -37.04 -16.76
N GLY A 435 -6.20 -36.35 -16.89
CA GLY A 435 -5.34 -36.36 -18.08
C GLY A 435 -5.94 -35.66 -19.29
N LEU A 436 -6.97 -34.84 -19.11
CA LEU A 436 -7.66 -34.13 -20.21
C LEU A 436 -6.90 -32.88 -20.65
N VAL A 437 -6.24 -32.22 -19.71
CA VAL A 437 -5.40 -31.04 -19.96
C VAL A 437 -4.06 -31.19 -19.25
N ARG A 438 -3.11 -30.34 -19.62
CA ARG A 438 -1.94 -30.02 -18.82
C ARG A 438 -2.00 -28.53 -18.48
N LEU A 439 -1.81 -28.18 -17.22
CA LEU A 439 -1.67 -26.80 -16.78
C LEU A 439 -0.23 -26.35 -16.97
N VAL A 440 -0.04 -25.24 -17.67
CA VAL A 440 1.28 -24.64 -17.92
C VAL A 440 1.26 -23.23 -17.35
N ARG A 441 2.13 -22.96 -16.37
CA ARG A 441 2.23 -21.66 -15.69
C ARG A 441 2.35 -20.53 -16.71
N ALA A 442 1.53 -19.50 -16.53
CA ALA A 442 1.64 -18.23 -17.22
C ALA A 442 2.48 -17.30 -16.34
N GLU A 443 3.70 -16.99 -16.77
CA GLU A 443 4.58 -16.08 -16.05
C GLU A 443 4.07 -14.64 -16.10
N VAL A 444 4.25 -13.86 -15.03
CA VAL A 444 4.00 -12.42 -15.05
C VAL A 444 4.93 -11.78 -16.09
N PRO A 445 4.39 -11.20 -17.18
CA PRO A 445 5.23 -10.57 -18.18
C PRO A 445 5.77 -9.26 -17.65
N ARG A 446 7.05 -8.96 -17.95
CA ARG A 446 7.61 -7.63 -17.79
C ARG A 446 8.30 -7.20 -19.07
N VAL A 447 7.93 -6.02 -19.56
CA VAL A 447 8.64 -5.35 -20.65
C VAL A 447 9.81 -4.59 -20.03
N PRO A 448 11.07 -4.86 -20.44
CA PRO A 448 12.20 -4.08 -19.97
C PRO A 448 12.06 -2.62 -20.41
N PRO A 449 12.30 -1.65 -19.50
CA PRO A 449 12.21 -0.24 -19.84
C PRO A 449 13.26 0.16 -20.87
N LEU A 450 12.92 1.10 -21.76
CA LEU A 450 13.92 1.81 -22.55
C LEU A 450 14.66 2.76 -21.61
N ARG A 451 15.96 2.52 -21.44
CA ARG A 451 16.81 3.35 -20.58
C ARG A 451 17.62 4.30 -21.46
N VAL A 452 17.59 5.59 -21.14
CA VAL A 452 18.56 6.53 -21.69
C VAL A 452 19.90 6.18 -21.03
N GLU A 453 20.88 5.75 -21.82
CA GLU A 453 22.25 5.62 -21.33
C GLU A 453 22.71 7.02 -20.89
N GLY A 454 23.04 7.18 -19.61
CA GLY A 454 23.55 8.44 -19.09
C GLY A 454 24.85 8.80 -19.81
N GLY A 455 24.86 9.93 -20.51
CA GLY A 455 26.10 10.65 -20.74
C GLY A 455 26.70 11.00 -19.38
N ALA A 456 27.95 10.58 -19.19
CA ALA A 456 28.72 10.80 -17.97
C ALA A 456 28.80 12.28 -17.57
#